data_AF-A0A1F4XDY8-F1
#
_entry.id   AF-A0A1F4XDY8-F1
#
_cell.length_a   1.000
_cell.length_b   1.000
_cell.length_c   1.000
_cell.angle_alpha   90.00
_cell.angle_beta   90.00
_cell.angle_gamma   90.00
#
_symmetry.space_group_name_H-M   'P 1'
#
loop_
_entity.id
_entity.type
_entity.pdbx_description
1 polymer ?
#
loop_
_entity_poly.entity_id
_entity_poly.type
_entity_poly.pdbx_seq_one_letter_code
_entity_poly.pdbx_strand_id
1 'polypeptide(L)'
;MYDKKYKEGREKQEGIKTKMSGLQKADEEYYITSAYLLNIVSRASELFESLEPDEKRERLKLLLLNCTLDGRILHYDLKKPFDSIFNFGNRQIWLPRVDSNHQPADYM
;
A
#
# COMPACT_ATOMS: atom_id res chain seq x y z
N MET A 1 -6.71 41.12 -29.42
CA MET A 1 -7.18 39.71 -29.48
C MET A 1 -6.07 38.72 -29.14
N TYR A 2 -4.85 38.91 -29.66
CA TYR A 2 -3.66 38.07 -29.38
C TYR A 2 -3.21 38.08 -27.91
N ASP A 3 -3.08 39.26 -27.28
CA ASP A 3 -2.63 39.36 -25.88
C ASP A 3 -3.51 38.60 -24.89
N LYS A 4 -4.82 38.59 -25.12
CA LYS A 4 -5.76 37.86 -24.26
C LYS A 4 -5.51 36.35 -24.32
N LYS A 5 -5.30 35.81 -25.52
CA LYS A 5 -4.99 34.38 -25.72
C LYS A 5 -3.61 34.00 -25.17
N TYR A 6 -2.64 34.90 -25.29
CA TYR A 6 -1.31 34.73 -24.69
C TYR A 6 -1.40 34.65 -23.16
N LYS A 7 -2.17 35.55 -22.54
CA LYS A 7 -2.38 35.60 -21.09
C LYS A 7 -3.12 34.35 -20.57
N GLU A 8 -4.19 33.93 -21.24
CA GLU A 8 -4.92 32.68 -20.93
C GLU A 8 -4.00 31.44 -21.02
N GLY A 9 -3.08 31.40 -22.00
CA GLY A 9 -2.12 30.32 -22.14
C GLY A 9 -1.10 30.28 -21.00
N ARG A 10 -0.56 31.44 -20.62
CA ARG A 10 0.38 31.58 -19.49
C ARG A 10 -0.25 31.17 -18.17
N GLU A 11 -1.49 31.60 -17.89
CA GLU A 11 -2.21 31.24 -16.67
C GLU A 11 -2.46 29.73 -16.58
N LYS A 12 -2.80 29.07 -17.70
CA LYS A 12 -2.91 27.60 -17.74
C LYS A 12 -1.59 26.90 -17.48
N GLN A 13 -0.49 27.39 -18.06
CA GLN A 13 0.84 26.84 -17.82
C GLN A 13 1.25 26.97 -16.35
N GLU A 14 1.00 28.12 -15.74
CA GLU A 14 1.27 28.32 -14.31
C GLU A 14 0.40 27.40 -13.44
N GLY A 15 -0.90 27.29 -13.74
CA GLY A 15 -1.79 26.37 -13.02
C GLY A 15 -1.35 24.90 -13.11
N ILE A 16 -0.87 24.46 -14.27
CA ILE A 16 -0.33 23.10 -14.45
C ILE A 16 0.97 22.92 -13.66
N LYS A 17 1.88 23.91 -13.70
CA LYS A 17 3.13 23.86 -12.92
C LYS A 17 2.89 23.79 -11.42
N THR A 18 1.94 24.55 -10.90
CA THR A 18 1.57 24.48 -9.48
C THR A 18 1.03 23.11 -9.10
N LYS A 19 0.18 22.51 -9.93
CA LYS A 19 -0.32 21.14 -9.71
C LYS A 19 0.81 20.11 -9.74
N MET A 20 1.72 20.19 -10.70
CA MET A 20 2.88 19.28 -10.78
C MET A 20 3.77 19.40 -9.53
N SER A 21 4.08 20.63 -9.10
CA SER A 21 4.89 20.83 -7.90
C SER A 21 4.21 20.29 -6.63
N GLY A 22 2.89 20.45 -6.52
CA GLY A 22 2.11 19.86 -5.42
C GLY A 22 2.17 18.33 -5.41
N LEU A 23 2.02 17.70 -6.59
CA LEU A 23 2.10 16.25 -6.72
C LEU A 23 3.52 15.72 -6.42
N GLN A 24 4.58 16.40 -6.89
CA GLN A 24 5.96 16.01 -6.60
C GLN A 24 6.26 16.04 -5.09
N LYS A 25 5.81 17.08 -4.38
CA LYS A 25 5.97 17.15 -2.92
C LYS A 25 5.22 16.01 -2.21
N ALA A 26 4.00 15.71 -2.66
CA ALA A 26 3.22 14.61 -2.11
C ALA A 26 3.89 13.25 -2.34
N ASP A 27 4.50 13.04 -3.51
CA ASP A 27 5.29 11.84 -3.81
C ASP A 27 6.51 11.72 -2.89
N GLU A 28 7.31 12.78 -2.76
CA GLU A 28 8.48 12.79 -1.87
C GLU A 28 8.11 12.48 -0.41
N GLU A 29 7.04 13.10 0.09
CA GLU A 29 6.53 12.85 1.45
C GLU A 29 6.00 11.41 1.62
N TYR A 30 5.36 10.86 0.58
CA TYR A 30 4.90 9.47 0.56
C TYR A 30 6.08 8.47 0.59
N TYR A 31 7.15 8.72 -0.16
CA TYR A 31 8.36 7.90 -0.13
C TYR A 31 9.02 7.91 1.24
N ILE A 32 9.12 9.08 1.89
CA ILE A 32 9.65 9.19 3.25
C ILE A 32 8.78 8.38 4.22
N THR A 33 7.46 8.53 4.13
CA THR A 33 6.50 7.86 5.03
C THR A 33 6.49 6.34 4.83
N SER A 34 6.55 5.87 3.59
CA SER A 34 6.58 4.44 3.27
C SER A 34 7.88 3.78 3.70
N ALA A 35 9.03 4.45 3.54
CA ALA A 35 10.32 3.96 4.03
C ALA A 35 10.33 3.81 5.56
N TYR A 36 9.78 4.80 6.27
CA TYR A 36 9.63 4.73 7.72
C TYR A 36 8.68 3.61 8.16
N LEU A 37 7.53 3.47 7.50
CA LEU A 37 6.56 2.41 7.77
C LEU A 37 7.17 1.03 7.52
N LEU A 38 7.95 0.86 6.45
CA LEU A 38 8.64 -0.39 6.16
C LEU A 38 9.69 -0.72 7.23
N ASN A 39 10.41 0.29 7.75
CA ASN A 39 11.36 0.11 8.85
C ASN A 39 10.67 -0.35 10.15
N ILE A 40 9.49 0.22 10.46
CA ILE A 40 8.70 -0.26 11.60
C ILE A 40 8.25 -1.70 11.39
N VAL A 41 7.74 -2.01 10.19
CA VAL A 41 7.24 -3.36 9.86
C VAL A 41 8.37 -4.39 9.88
N SER A 42 9.58 -4.04 9.40
CA SER A 42 10.72 -4.97 9.41
C SER A 42 11.17 -5.35 10.81
N ARG A 43 10.92 -4.48 11.80
CA ARG A 43 11.21 -4.71 13.22
C ARG A 43 9.97 -5.07 14.03
N ALA A 44 8.82 -5.31 13.38
CA ALA A 44 7.56 -5.52 14.08
C ALA A 44 7.57 -6.77 14.96
N SER A 45 8.29 -7.84 14.56
CA SER A 45 8.45 -9.05 15.37
C SER A 45 9.24 -8.77 16.65
N GLU A 46 10.39 -8.12 16.54
CA GLU A 46 11.24 -7.73 17.68
C GLU A 46 10.48 -6.82 18.65
N LEU A 47 9.80 -5.81 18.09
CA LEU A 47 8.97 -4.90 18.87
C LEU A 47 7.87 -5.66 19.59
N PHE A 48 7.17 -6.57 18.89
CA PHE A 48 6.11 -7.38 19.49
C PHE A 48 6.62 -8.27 20.61
N GLU A 49 7.80 -8.90 20.47
CA GLU A 49 8.39 -9.73 21.51
C GLU A 49 8.74 -8.93 22.78
N SER A 50 9.18 -7.69 22.62
CA SER A 50 9.55 -6.80 23.73
C SER A 50 8.36 -6.22 24.51
N LEU A 51 7.13 -6.31 24.00
CA LEU A 51 5.93 -5.76 24.64
C LEU A 51 5.51 -6.55 25.87
N GLU A 52 4.85 -5.85 26.80
CA GLU A 52 4.21 -6.48 27.95
C GLU A 52 3.02 -7.36 27.53
N PRO A 53 2.64 -8.37 28.32
CA PRO A 53 1.57 -9.31 27.97
C PRO A 53 0.23 -8.63 27.63
N ASP A 54 -0.12 -7.56 28.35
CA ASP A 54 -1.36 -6.81 28.12
C ASP A 54 -1.33 -6.03 26.79
N GLU A 55 -0.19 -5.42 26.46
CA GLU A 55 0.02 -4.71 25.20
C GLU A 55 0.03 -5.68 24.01
N LYS A 56 0.66 -6.85 24.16
CA LYS A 56 0.60 -7.94 23.17
C LYS A 56 -0.84 -8.34 22.90
N ARG A 57 -1.64 -8.50 23.95
CA ARG A 57 -3.06 -8.84 23.82
C ARG A 57 -3.85 -7.75 23.10
N GLU A 58 -3.57 -6.49 23.37
CA GLU A 58 -4.21 -5.37 22.68
C GLU A 58 -3.85 -5.33 21.19
N ARG A 59 -2.57 -5.50 20.84
CA ARG A 59 -2.15 -5.59 19.44
C ARG A 59 -2.74 -6.80 18.73
N LEU A 60 -2.82 -7.96 19.38
CA LEU A 60 -3.49 -9.13 18.80
C LEU A 60 -4.99 -8.88 18.60
N LYS A 61 -5.67 -8.16 19.49
CA LYS A 61 -7.08 -7.76 19.29
C LYS A 61 -7.26 -6.82 18.10
N LEU A 62 -6.25 -6.01 17.77
CA LEU A 62 -6.27 -5.15 16.58
C LEU A 62 -6.14 -5.98 15.29
N LEU A 63 -5.29 -7.00 15.30
CA LEU A 63 -4.97 -7.81 14.13
C LEU A 63 -5.97 -8.93 13.87
N LEU A 64 -6.41 -9.62 14.93
CA LEU A 64 -7.15 -10.87 14.85
C LEU A 64 -8.66 -10.67 15.12
N LEU A 65 -9.45 -11.53 14.49
CA LEU A 65 -10.89 -11.74 14.71
C LEU A 65 -11.12 -13.22 15.06
N ASN A 66 -12.18 -13.50 15.85
CA ASN A 66 -12.60 -14.86 16.19
C ASN A 66 -11.47 -15.75 16.76
N CYS A 67 -10.55 -15.15 17.52
CA CYS A 67 -9.38 -15.86 18.05
C CYS A 67 -9.82 -16.86 19.14
N THR A 68 -9.83 -18.14 18.80
CA THR A 68 -10.22 -19.25 19.67
C THR A 68 -9.13 -20.30 19.71
N LEU A 69 -8.83 -20.81 20.90
CA LEU A 69 -7.85 -21.88 21.09
C LEU A 69 -8.59 -23.21 21.23
N ASP A 70 -8.40 -24.11 20.27
CA ASP A 70 -8.88 -25.49 20.32
C ASP A 70 -7.71 -26.43 20.64
N GLY A 71 -7.58 -26.78 21.92
CA GLY A 71 -6.44 -27.56 22.43
C GLY A 71 -5.10 -26.85 22.23
N ARG A 72 -4.34 -27.27 21.21
CA ARG A 72 -3.05 -26.67 20.81
C ARG A 72 -3.14 -25.84 19.52
N ILE A 73 -4.29 -25.82 18.86
CA ILE A 73 -4.48 -25.14 17.58
C ILE A 73 -5.15 -23.80 17.83
N LEU A 74 -4.57 -22.74 17.29
CA LEU A 74 -5.15 -21.41 17.33
C LEU A 74 -5.93 -21.16 16.04
N HIS A 75 -7.24 -20.99 16.16
CA HIS A 75 -8.11 -20.56 15.07
C HIS A 75 -8.29 -19.04 15.15
N TYR A 76 -8.01 -18.34 14.05
CA TYR A 76 -8.18 -16.90 13.96
C TYR A 76 -8.43 -16.49 12.51
N ASP A 77 -9.16 -15.39 12.35
CA ASP A 77 -9.26 -14.64 11.11
C ASP A 77 -8.48 -13.33 11.24
N LEU A 78 -8.01 -12.77 10.13
CA LEU A 78 -7.39 -11.45 10.13
C LEU A 78 -8.43 -10.35 9.93
N LYS A 79 -8.31 -9.25 10.67
CA LYS A 79 -9.13 -8.05 10.45
C LYS A 79 -8.70 -7.30 9.20
N LYS A 80 -9.64 -6.59 8.57
CA LYS A 80 -9.32 -5.62 7.51
C LYS A 80 -8.65 -4.38 8.11
N PRO A 81 -7.62 -3.80 7.47
CA PRO A 81 -7.09 -4.14 6.15
C PRO A 81 -6.01 -5.24 6.13
N PHE A 82 -5.56 -5.74 7.29
CA PHE A 82 -4.44 -6.68 7.40
C PHE A 82 -4.64 -7.97 6.58
N ASP A 83 -5.86 -8.52 6.59
CA ASP A 83 -6.21 -9.69 5.77
C ASP A 83 -6.01 -9.45 4.27
N SER A 84 -6.40 -8.27 3.76
CA SER A 84 -6.19 -7.95 2.35
C SER A 84 -4.71 -7.91 2.02
N ILE A 85 -3.89 -7.26 2.86
CA ILE A 85 -2.44 -7.17 2.68
C ILE A 85 -1.79 -8.55 2.66
N PHE A 86 -2.16 -9.42 3.60
CA PHE A 86 -1.68 -10.79 3.68
C PHE A 86 -2.03 -11.60 2.41
N ASN A 87 -3.29 -11.49 1.95
CA ASN A 87 -3.75 -12.15 0.74
C ASN A 87 -3.07 -11.62 -0.53
N PHE A 88 -2.78 -10.32 -0.63
CA PHE A 88 -2.08 -9.74 -1.78
C PHE A 88 -0.64 -10.23 -1.90
N GLY A 89 0.09 -10.35 -0.78
CA GLY A 89 1.45 -10.91 -0.77
C GLY A 89 1.51 -12.33 -1.33
N ASN A 90 0.49 -13.15 -1.07
CA ASN A 90 0.42 -14.54 -1.56
C ASN A 90 -0.01 -14.65 -3.03
N ARG A 91 -0.61 -13.61 -3.62
CA ARG A 91 -1.11 -13.62 -5.02
C ARG A 91 -0.05 -13.27 -6.06
N GLN A 92 1.10 -12.73 -5.65
CA GLN A 92 2.14 -12.26 -6.58
C GLN A 92 2.87 -13.39 -7.35
N ILE A 93 2.62 -14.66 -6.98
CA ILE A 93 3.22 -15.85 -7.61
C ILE A 93 2.47 -16.27 -8.89
N TRP A 94 1.22 -15.83 -9.12
CA TRP A 94 0.30 -16.49 -10.07
C TRP A 94 -0.04 -15.75 -11.36
N LEU A 95 0.49 -14.55 -11.59
CA LEU A 95 0.39 -13.95 -12.92
C LEU A 95 1.67 -14.31 -13.69
N PRO A 96 1.59 -15.14 -14.75
CA PRO A 96 2.64 -15.14 -15.76
C PRO A 96 2.85 -13.68 -16.13
N ARG A 97 4.11 -13.23 -16.21
CA ARG A 97 4.42 -11.96 -16.84
C ARG A 97 3.96 -12.08 -18.29
N VAL A 98 2.72 -11.72 -18.53
CA VAL A 98 2.29 -11.48 -19.88
C VAL A 98 2.79 -10.10 -20.22
N ASP A 99 3.74 -10.03 -21.14
CA ASP A 99 4.07 -8.77 -21.76
C ASP A 99 2.86 -8.24 -22.53
N SER A 100 2.88 -6.95 -22.86
CA SER A 100 1.79 -6.31 -23.62
C SER A 100 1.68 -6.82 -25.07
N ASN A 101 2.40 -7.89 -25.43
CA ASN A 101 2.55 -8.38 -26.79
C ASN A 101 1.94 -9.77 -26.97
N HIS A 102 0.72 -9.97 -26.46
CA HIS A 102 -0.10 -11.13 -26.75
C HIS A 102 -0.26 -11.30 -28.27
N GLN A 103 0.40 -12.31 -28.85
CA GLN A 103 0.08 -12.74 -30.21
C GLN A 103 -1.33 -13.35 -30.22
N PRO A 104 -2.18 -13.00 -31.20
CA PRO A 104 -3.49 -13.63 -31.32
C PRO A 104 -3.31 -15.14 -31.49
N ALA A 105 -4.14 -15.92 -30.81
CA ALA A 105 -4.17 -17.36 -31.02
C ALA A 105 -4.61 -17.61 -32.46
N ASP A 106 -3.72 -18.16 -33.28
CA ASP A 106 -4.05 -18.67 -34.60
C ASP A 106 -5.09 -19.78 -34.45
N TYR A 107 -6.31 -19.49 -34.89
CA TYR A 107 -7.35 -20.49 -35.06
C TYR A 107 -7.09 -21.19 -36.40
N MET A 108 -6.53 -22.41 -36.34
CA MET A 108 -6.64 -23.40 -37.41
C MET A 108 -7.99 -24.11 -37.33
#